data_AF-A0A938AQW0-F1
#
_entry.id   AF-A0A938AQW0-F1
#
_cell.length_a   1.000
_cell.length_b   1.000
_cell.length_c   1.000
_cell.angle_alpha   90.00
_cell.angle_beta   90.00
_cell.angle_gamma   90.00
#
_symmetry.space_group_name_H-M   'P 1'
#
loop_
_entity.id
_entity.type
_entity.pdbx_description
1 polymer ?
#
loop_
_entity_poly.entity_id
_entity_poly.type
_entity_poly.pdbx_seq_one_letter_code
_entity_poly.pdbx_strand_id
1 'polypeptide(L)'
;MATCRYPLLAKIPQADLIFNVVFFIVLTSVVLQGTTIPLVARWLHVDAPTPSKPIFPIDHIPVSGIKCELEELVIPAGSSADGKAIVELGLPAEFLVVLISRNDEYLIPSGGTTLLAGDTLLVLAAKEIFQRVQSQVGATS
;
A
#
# COMPACT_ATOMS: atom_id res chain seq x y z
N MET A 1 16.15 -14.58 31.95
CA MET A 1 17.20 -15.34 31.25
C MET A 1 18.35 -15.67 32.24
N ALA A 2 18.09 -16.47 33.29
CA ALA A 2 19.05 -16.65 34.39
C ALA A 2 18.92 -17.97 35.20
N THR A 3 18.57 -19.10 34.58
CA THR A 3 18.31 -20.37 35.32
C THR A 3 18.97 -21.61 34.71
N CYS A 4 20.14 -21.47 34.06
CA CYS A 4 20.87 -22.63 33.53
C CYS A 4 22.34 -22.67 33.98
N ARG A 5 22.59 -22.40 35.27
CA ARG A 5 23.94 -22.56 35.87
C ARG A 5 23.95 -23.05 37.33
N TYR A 6 22.78 -23.25 37.93
CA TYR A 6 22.67 -23.62 39.36
C TYR A 6 23.00 -25.10 39.69
N PRO A 7 22.73 -26.10 38.83
CA PRO A 7 23.02 -27.51 39.19
C PRO A 7 24.52 -27.79 39.32
N LEU A 8 25.34 -27.22 38.44
CA LEU A 8 26.81 -27.43 38.43
C LEU A 8 27.53 -26.76 39.62
N LEU A 9 26.94 -25.73 40.23
CA LEU A 9 27.52 -25.02 41.38
C LEU A 9 27.24 -25.71 42.73
N ALA A 10 26.25 -26.60 42.81
CA ALA A 10 25.74 -27.13 44.07
C ALA A 10 26.47 -28.39 44.60
N LYS A 11 27.55 -28.87 43.96
CA LYS A 11 28.32 -30.08 44.36
C LYS A 11 27.44 -31.29 44.73
N ILE A 12 26.29 -31.44 44.07
CA ILE A 12 25.42 -32.59 44.25
C ILE A 12 25.96 -33.71 43.34
N PRO A 13 26.35 -34.89 43.86
CA PRO A 13 26.64 -36.02 42.99
C PRO A 13 25.41 -36.26 42.12
N GLN A 14 25.55 -36.33 40.79
CA GLN A 14 24.48 -36.39 39.76
C GLN A 14 24.01 -35.08 39.10
N ALA A 15 24.68 -33.93 39.33
CA ALA A 15 24.36 -32.66 38.64
C ALA A 15 24.38 -32.74 37.10
N ASP A 16 25.29 -33.55 36.52
CA ASP A 16 25.38 -33.74 35.07
C ASP A 16 24.15 -34.44 34.47
N LEU A 17 23.55 -35.37 35.22
CA LEU A 17 22.35 -36.10 34.79
C LEU A 17 21.13 -35.17 34.75
N ILE A 18 20.99 -34.32 35.78
CA ILE A 18 19.91 -33.33 35.85
C ILE A 18 20.08 -32.29 34.73
N PHE A 19 21.30 -31.82 34.49
CA PHE A 19 21.59 -30.88 33.40
C PHE A 19 21.23 -31.48 32.03
N ASN A 20 21.69 -32.69 31.74
CA ASN A 20 21.42 -33.35 30.46
C ASN A 20 19.93 -33.64 30.24
N VAL A 21 19.20 -34.04 31.29
CA VAL A 21 17.75 -34.29 31.21
C VAL A 21 16.98 -33.00 30.95
N VAL A 22 17.28 -31.92 31.70
CA VAL A 22 16.61 -30.62 31.51
C VAL A 22 16.95 -30.03 30.15
N PHE A 23 18.21 -30.13 29.71
CA PHE A 23 18.65 -29.69 28.39
C PHE A 23 17.88 -30.42 27.27
N PHE A 24 17.76 -31.76 27.38
CA PHE A 24 17.05 -32.56 26.39
C PHE A 24 15.55 -32.23 26.35
N ILE A 25 14.88 -32.13 27.51
CA ILE A 25 13.45 -31.78 27.59
C ILE A 25 13.18 -30.40 26.97
N VAL A 26 14.02 -29.41 27.26
CA VAL A 26 13.87 -28.05 26.69
C VAL A 26 14.12 -28.06 25.19
N LEU A 27 15.18 -28.71 24.72
CA LEU A 27 15.51 -28.79 23.29
C LEU A 27 14.38 -29.50 22.50
N THR A 28 13.92 -30.65 22.98
CA THR A 28 12.84 -31.41 22.35
C THR A 28 11.53 -30.62 22.35
N SER A 29 11.21 -29.90 23.43
CA SER A 29 10.02 -29.04 23.51
C SER A 29 10.05 -27.90 22.49
N VAL A 30 11.19 -27.23 22.32
CA VAL A 30 11.31 -26.10 21.37
C VAL A 30 11.21 -26.59 19.93
N VAL A 31 11.82 -27.73 19.61
CA VAL A 31 11.70 -28.36 18.28
C VAL A 31 10.26 -28.78 17.99
N LEU A 32 9.57 -29.36 18.98
CA LEU A 32 8.18 -29.80 18.84
C LEU A 32 7.20 -28.63 18.74
N GLN A 33 7.47 -27.52 19.44
CA GLN A 33 6.69 -26.27 19.33
C GLN A 33 6.94 -25.55 17.99
N GLY A 34 8.18 -25.55 17.48
CA GLY A 34 8.57 -24.83 16.26
C GLY A 34 7.93 -25.35 14.98
N THR A 35 7.62 -26.65 14.90
CA THR A 35 6.98 -27.26 13.71
C THR A 35 5.46 -27.15 13.69
N THR A 36 4.85 -26.64 14.77
CA THR A 36 3.38 -26.58 14.88
C THR A 36 2.81 -25.37 14.12
N ILE A 37 3.54 -24.26 14.01
CA ILE A 37 3.08 -23.04 13.31
C ILE A 37 2.80 -23.28 11.81
N PRO A 38 3.71 -23.91 11.03
CA PRO A 38 3.43 -24.20 9.62
C PRO A 38 2.28 -25.18 9.43
N LEU A 39 2.13 -26.17 10.33
CA LEU A 39 1.10 -27.20 10.22
C LEU A 39 -0.31 -26.61 10.43
N VAL A 40 -0.47 -25.76 11.46
CA VAL A 40 -1.73 -25.09 11.78
C VAL A 40 -2.08 -24.03 10.72
N ALA A 41 -1.08 -23.31 10.19
CA ALA A 41 -1.28 -22.36 9.10
C ALA A 41 -1.86 -23.02 7.84
N ARG A 42 -1.32 -24.20 7.47
CA ARG A 42 -1.84 -25.01 6.34
C ARG A 42 -3.23 -25.58 6.63
N TRP A 43 -3.50 -25.99 7.87
CA TRP A 43 -4.81 -26.54 8.24
C TRP A 43 -5.91 -25.48 8.19
N LEU A 44 -5.62 -24.25 8.63
CA LEU A 44 -6.53 -23.11 8.58
C LEU A 44 -6.56 -22.37 7.23
N HIS A 45 -5.81 -22.82 6.22
CA HIS A 45 -5.69 -22.15 4.90
C HIS A 45 -5.27 -20.66 5.00
N VAL A 46 -4.56 -20.29 6.06
CA VAL A 46 -4.02 -18.93 6.26
C VAL A 46 -2.67 -18.75 5.54
N ASP A 47 -2.14 -19.82 4.93
CA ASP A 47 -0.95 -19.85 4.09
C ASP A 47 -1.22 -19.49 2.62
N ALA A 48 -2.35 -18.82 2.33
CA ALA A 48 -2.69 -18.40 0.98
C ALA A 48 -1.50 -17.66 0.34
N PRO A 49 -0.98 -18.13 -0.80
CA PRO A 49 0.11 -17.45 -1.49
C PRO A 49 -0.38 -16.05 -1.81
N THR A 50 0.33 -15.04 -1.30
CA THR A 50 0.06 -13.64 -1.63
C THR A 50 -0.01 -13.55 -3.15
N PRO A 51 -1.12 -13.10 -3.76
CA PRO A 51 -1.20 -12.98 -5.20
C PRO A 51 -0.04 -12.11 -5.64
N SER A 52 0.88 -12.70 -6.39
CA SER A 52 2.01 -11.98 -6.97
C SER A 52 1.42 -10.86 -7.80
N LYS A 53 1.56 -9.61 -7.33
CA LYS A 53 1.24 -8.42 -8.10
C LYS A 53 1.92 -8.60 -9.47
N PRO A 54 1.19 -8.51 -10.60
CA PRO A 54 1.80 -8.64 -11.91
C PRO A 54 2.94 -7.63 -12.03
N ILE A 55 4.15 -8.15 -12.17
CA ILE A 55 5.39 -7.41 -12.40
C ILE A 55 5.32 -6.98 -13.87
N PHE A 56 5.05 -5.70 -14.12
CA PHE A 56 4.99 -5.17 -15.47
C PHE A 56 6.43 -5.03 -16.00
N PRO A 57 6.78 -5.40 -17.25
CA PRO A 57 8.17 -5.48 -17.74
C PRO A 57 8.89 -4.13 -17.97
N ILE A 58 8.63 -3.10 -17.16
CA ILE A 58 9.35 -1.81 -17.14
C ILE A 58 10.38 -1.78 -15.98
N ASP A 59 10.49 -2.87 -15.22
CA ASP A 59 11.20 -3.03 -13.93
C ASP A 59 12.74 -3.11 -13.99
N HIS A 60 13.40 -2.25 -14.75
CA HIS A 60 14.83 -1.93 -14.54
C HIS A 60 15.09 -0.47 -14.16
N ILE A 61 14.03 0.33 -14.07
CA ILE A 61 14.04 1.56 -13.28
C ILE A 61 13.15 1.24 -12.08
N PRO A 62 13.61 1.38 -10.85
CA PRO A 62 12.73 1.24 -9.71
C PRO A 62 11.71 2.38 -9.83
N VAL A 63 10.49 2.12 -10.29
CA VAL A 63 9.36 3.02 -10.01
C VAL A 63 8.95 2.76 -8.56
N SER A 64 9.92 2.99 -7.67
CA SER A 64 9.66 3.24 -6.27
C SER A 64 8.90 4.54 -6.22
N GLY A 65 7.57 4.48 -6.09
CA GLY A 65 6.84 5.56 -5.44
C GLY A 65 6.15 6.59 -6.31
N ILE A 66 5.57 6.23 -7.47
CA ILE A 66 4.44 7.02 -7.96
C ILE A 66 3.21 6.59 -7.14
N LYS A 67 3.01 7.22 -5.99
CA LYS A 67 1.75 7.14 -5.23
C LYS A 67 0.71 7.99 -5.96
N CYS A 68 0.17 7.47 -7.06
CA CYS A 68 -1.01 8.07 -7.67
C CYS A 68 -2.24 7.69 -6.82
N GLU A 69 -3.03 8.69 -6.48
CA GLU A 69 -4.29 8.54 -5.77
C GLU A 69 -5.42 9.05 -6.67
N LEU A 70 -6.63 8.52 -6.46
CA LEU A 70 -7.84 9.03 -7.09
C LEU A 70 -8.38 10.17 -6.24
N GLU A 71 -8.51 11.34 -6.84
CA GLU A 71 -8.95 12.57 -6.18
C GLU A 71 -10.07 13.22 -6.99
N GLU A 72 -10.97 13.92 -6.29
CA GLU A 72 -12.04 14.68 -6.91
C GLU A 72 -11.63 16.16 -7.04
N LEU A 73 -11.78 16.72 -8.23
CA LEU A 73 -11.50 18.12 -8.51
C LEU A 73 -12.76 18.81 -9.05
N VAL A 74 -13.33 19.71 -8.27
CA VAL A 74 -14.46 20.54 -8.69
C VAL A 74 -13.96 21.74 -9.47
N ILE A 75 -14.60 22.05 -10.60
CA ILE A 75 -14.29 23.23 -11.41
C ILE A 75 -15.13 24.41 -10.91
N PRO A 76 -14.54 25.44 -10.26
CA PRO A 76 -15.32 26.57 -9.79
C PRO A 76 -15.70 27.50 -10.94
N ALA A 77 -16.80 28.24 -10.74
CA ALA A 77 -17.26 29.25 -11.69
C ALA A 77 -16.23 30.36 -11.87
N GLY A 78 -15.92 30.71 -13.12
CA GLY A 78 -14.91 31.71 -13.43
C GLY A 78 -13.47 31.25 -13.20
N SER A 79 -13.24 29.94 -13.00
CA SER A 79 -11.91 29.36 -13.00
C SER A 79 -11.20 29.54 -14.34
N SER A 80 -9.88 29.39 -14.32
CA SER A 80 -9.08 29.35 -15.55
C SER A 80 -9.44 28.17 -16.48
N ALA A 81 -10.17 27.18 -15.96
CA ALA A 81 -10.60 25.98 -16.67
C ALA A 81 -12.05 26.02 -17.17
N ASP A 82 -12.87 26.95 -16.66
CA ASP A 82 -14.26 27.12 -17.07
C ASP A 82 -14.35 27.52 -18.56
N GLY A 83 -15.05 26.71 -19.35
CA GLY A 83 -15.23 26.92 -20.79
C GLY A 83 -14.05 26.51 -21.66
N LYS A 84 -13.01 25.87 -21.11
CA LYS A 84 -11.83 25.40 -21.89
C LYS A 84 -11.83 23.90 -22.11
N ALA A 85 -11.25 23.47 -23.24
CA ALA A 85 -11.01 22.06 -23.48
C ALA A 85 -9.87 21.53 -22.60
N ILE A 86 -9.93 20.25 -22.22
CA ILE A 86 -8.89 19.61 -21.38
C ILE A 86 -7.48 19.80 -21.96
N VAL A 87 -7.33 19.69 -23.29
CA VAL A 87 -6.02 19.89 -23.97
C VAL A 87 -5.49 21.32 -23.88
N GLU A 88 -6.36 22.31 -23.72
CA GLU A 88 -5.97 23.72 -23.65
C GLU A 88 -5.42 24.10 -22.27
N LEU A 89 -5.67 23.27 -21.25
CA LEU A 89 -5.20 23.50 -19.88
C LEU A 89 -3.71 23.19 -19.70
N GLY A 90 -3.08 22.50 -20.66
CA GLY A 90 -1.66 22.15 -20.58
C GLY A 90 -1.34 21.28 -19.37
N LEU A 91 -2.25 20.36 -19.02
CA LEU A 91 -2.10 19.49 -17.86
C LEU A 91 -0.84 18.61 -17.98
N PRO A 92 -0.14 18.34 -16.87
CA PRO A 92 0.99 17.41 -16.86
C PRO A 92 0.60 16.01 -17.35
N ALA A 93 1.53 15.28 -17.96
CA ALA A 93 1.29 13.93 -18.46
C ALA A 93 0.91 12.94 -17.34
N GLU A 94 1.32 13.25 -16.11
CA GLU A 94 1.04 12.48 -14.90
C GLU A 94 -0.33 12.81 -14.26
N PHE A 95 -1.10 13.74 -14.85
CA PHE A 95 -2.43 14.12 -14.40
C PHE A 95 -3.49 13.55 -15.37
N LEU A 96 -4.16 12.48 -14.96
CA LEU A 96 -5.14 11.79 -15.80
C LEU A 96 -6.56 12.07 -15.32
N VAL A 97 -7.36 12.74 -16.14
CA VAL A 97 -8.81 12.84 -15.91
C VAL A 97 -9.45 11.52 -16.34
N VAL A 98 -10.04 10.79 -15.40
CA VAL A 98 -10.63 9.46 -15.63
C VAL A 98 -12.08 9.60 -16.07
N LEU A 99 -12.85 10.42 -15.35
CA LEU A 99 -14.29 10.62 -15.51
C LEU A 99 -14.65 12.05 -15.14
N ILE A 100 -15.74 12.54 -15.69
CA ILE A 100 -16.33 13.83 -15.31
C ILE A 100 -17.78 13.57 -14.92
N SER A 101 -18.17 14.08 -13.76
CA SER A 101 -19.56 14.11 -13.31
C SER A 101 -20.15 15.50 -13.56
N ARG A 102 -21.26 15.54 -14.30
CA ARG A 102 -21.97 16.78 -14.67
C ARG A 102 -23.47 16.49 -14.64
N ASN A 103 -24.23 17.27 -13.85
CA ASN A 103 -25.69 17.12 -13.73
C ASN A 103 -26.15 15.67 -13.45
N ASP A 104 -25.50 14.99 -12.50
CA ASP A 104 -25.75 13.58 -12.15
C ASP A 104 -25.46 12.55 -13.26
N GLU A 105 -24.82 12.95 -14.36
CA GLU A 105 -24.35 12.06 -15.43
C GLU A 105 -22.83 11.94 -15.43
N TYR A 106 -22.33 10.79 -15.88
CA TYR A 106 -20.90 10.54 -16.06
C TYR A 106 -20.52 10.58 -17.53
N LEU A 107 -19.50 11.37 -17.86
CA LEU A 107 -18.96 11.48 -19.20
C LEU A 107 -17.49 11.07 -19.23
N ILE A 108 -17.12 10.30 -20.25
CA ILE A 108 -15.74 9.87 -20.47
C ILE A 108 -15.00 11.05 -21.13
N PRO A 109 -13.98 11.61 -20.47
CA PRO A 109 -13.26 12.74 -21.01
C PRO A 109 -12.45 12.35 -22.25
N SER A 110 -12.34 13.28 -23.16
CA SER A 110 -11.43 13.27 -24.30
C SER A 110 -10.65 14.58 -24.30
N GLY A 111 -9.57 14.67 -25.08
CA GLY A 111 -8.81 15.91 -25.15
C GLY A 111 -9.64 17.15 -25.52
N GLY A 112 -10.64 16.97 -26.39
CA GLY A 112 -11.55 18.03 -26.82
C GLY A 112 -12.74 18.27 -25.89
N THR A 113 -12.85 17.55 -24.77
CA THR A 113 -13.96 17.74 -23.82
C THR A 113 -13.81 19.09 -23.14
N THR A 114 -14.80 19.95 -23.30
CA THR A 114 -14.87 21.27 -22.64
C THR A 114 -15.34 21.11 -21.20
N LEU A 115 -14.55 21.62 -20.26
CA LEU A 115 -14.89 21.69 -18.85
C LEU A 115 -15.80 22.89 -18.59
N LEU A 116 -16.76 22.71 -17.70
CA LEU A 116 -17.71 23.74 -17.30
C LEU A 116 -17.68 23.92 -15.78
N ALA A 117 -18.00 25.13 -15.32
CA ALA A 117 -18.26 25.39 -13.92
C ALA A 117 -19.27 24.39 -13.32
N GLY A 118 -18.94 23.82 -12.17
CA GLY A 118 -19.76 22.82 -11.48
C GLY A 118 -19.43 21.37 -11.86
N ASP A 119 -18.59 21.13 -12.87
CA ASP A 119 -18.08 19.79 -13.15
C ASP A 119 -17.26 19.27 -11.97
N THR A 120 -17.42 17.98 -11.66
CA THR A 120 -16.55 17.25 -10.75
C THR A 120 -15.73 16.25 -11.53
N LEU A 121 -14.42 16.45 -11.57
CA LEU A 121 -13.48 15.56 -12.26
C LEU A 121 -12.97 14.49 -11.30
N LEU A 122 -13.02 13.23 -11.70
CA LEU A 122 -12.28 12.17 -11.05
C LEU A 122 -10.91 12.07 -11.71
N VAL A 123 -9.86 12.30 -10.92
CA VAL A 123 -8.48 12.44 -11.41
C VAL A 123 -7.59 11.39 -10.77
N LEU A 124 -6.73 10.77 -11.56
CA LEU A 124 -5.62 9.94 -11.09
C LEU A 124 -4.31 10.73 -11.22
N ALA A 125 -3.70 11.10 -10.10
CA ALA A 125 -2.44 11.83 -10.08
C ALA A 125 -1.69 11.61 -8.76
N ALA A 126 -0.38 11.89 -8.76
CA ALA A 126 0.37 12.03 -7.50
C ALA A 126 -0.08 13.28 -6.73
N LYS A 127 -0.05 13.22 -5.40
CA LYS A 127 -0.55 14.29 -4.53
C LYS A 127 0.06 15.67 -4.85
N GLU A 128 1.35 15.72 -5.13
CA GLU A 128 2.05 16.98 -5.45
C GLU A 128 1.56 17.57 -6.78
N ILE A 129 1.29 16.71 -7.77
CA ILE A 129 0.79 17.12 -9.09
C ILE A 129 -0.66 17.58 -8.98
N PHE A 130 -1.49 16.85 -8.24
CA PHE A 130 -2.88 17.22 -8.00
C PHE A 130 -2.99 18.61 -7.38
N GLN A 131 -2.25 18.88 -6.30
CA GLN A 131 -2.22 20.18 -5.62
C GLN A 131 -1.73 21.31 -6.54
N ARG A 132 -0.75 21.03 -7.39
CA ARG A 132 -0.28 22.00 -8.39
C ARG A 132 -1.36 22.36 -9.41
N VAL A 133 -2.07 21.38 -9.95
CA VAL A 133 -3.15 21.63 -10.92
C VAL A 133 -4.36 22.29 -10.24
N GLN A 134 -4.71 21.85 -9.03
CA GLN A 134 -5.79 22.44 -8.24
C GLN A 134 -5.59 23.95 -8.02
N SER A 135 -4.36 24.37 -7.70
CA SER A 135 -4.02 25.80 -7.56
C SER A 135 -4.02 26.57 -8.88
N GLN A 136 -3.70 25.93 -10.01
CA GLN A 136 -3.82 26.54 -11.35
C GLN A 136 -5.27 26.74 -11.78
N VAL A 137 -6.14 25.79 -11.45
CA VAL A 137 -7.58 25.82 -11.77
C VAL A 137 -8.33 26.75 -10.80
N GLY A 138 -7.77 27.04 -9.62
CA GLY A 138 -8.43 27.87 -8.60
C GLY A 138 -9.55 27.13 -7.86
N ALA A 139 -9.58 25.80 -7.96
CA ALA A 139 -10.49 24.93 -7.23
C ALA A 139 -10.12 24.97 -5.74
N THR A 140 -10.83 25.79 -4.98
CA THR A 140 -10.67 25.85 -3.52
C THR A 140 -11.47 24.69 -2.93
N SER A 141 -10.81 23.86 -2.11
CA SER A 141 -11.40 22.71 -1.41
C SER A 141 -12.62 23.05 -0.57
#